data_AF-A0A3N5DWS9-F1
#
_entry.id   AF-A0A3N5DWS9-F1
#
_cell.length_a   1.000
_cell.length_b   1.000
_cell.length_c   1.000
_cell.angle_alpha   90.00
_cell.angle_beta   90.00
_cell.angle_gamma   90.00
#
_symmetry.space_group_name_H-M   'P 1'
#
loop_
_entity.id
_entity.type
_entity.pdbx_description
1 polymer ?
#
loop_
_entity_poly.entity_id
_entity_poly.type
_entity_poly.pdbx_seq_one_letter_code
_entity_poly.pdbx_strand_id
1 'polypeptide(L)'
;MKHIYLIRCVLAIILFISVPSELVASKSPNPPDYQTKYDSALVRFEQASEKIEQIELMIKDGKQLIKEGTRDVKRITKEINSLTKSHNRNLKGYESQLKSKDQEERTEAKTAVRELKTTYKSELKELKTALKESNKNLSNGKQLVTRGKTKLISAKEAKKRAEEKLKIAKNNLKKAK
;
A
#
# COMPACT_ATOMS: atom_id res chain seq x y z
N MET A 1 -24.69 33.45 12.04
CA MET A 1 -25.48 33.23 13.27
C MET A 1 -26.75 34.06 13.18
N LYS A 2 -27.90 33.43 13.49
CA LYS A 2 -29.19 34.05 13.85
C LYS A 2 -30.00 34.71 12.71
N HIS A 3 -30.70 33.90 11.93
CA HIS A 3 -32.13 34.16 11.70
C HIS A 3 -32.91 32.92 12.11
N ILE A 4 -33.16 32.93 13.41
CA ILE A 4 -34.02 32.03 14.17
C ILE A 4 -35.46 32.33 13.75
N TYR A 5 -36.18 31.28 13.36
CA TYR A 5 -37.56 31.00 13.76
C TYR A 5 -38.37 32.21 14.22
N LEU A 6 -39.39 32.60 13.47
CA LEU A 6 -40.71 32.92 14.02
C LEU A 6 -41.71 33.12 12.89
N ILE A 7 -42.99 32.85 13.16
CA ILE A 7 -44.14 32.76 12.24
C ILE A 7 -44.25 31.32 11.68
N ARG A 8 -44.71 30.30 12.42
CA ARG A 8 -45.93 30.21 13.25
C ARG A 8 -47.14 30.78 12.53
N CYS A 9 -47.98 29.88 12.03
CA CYS A 9 -49.41 29.97 11.73
C CYS A 9 -49.62 29.19 10.42
N VAL A 10 -50.43 28.15 10.30
CA VAL A 10 -51.63 27.80 11.05
C VAL A 10 -52.03 26.39 10.57
N LEU A 11 -52.45 25.55 11.53
CA LEU A 11 -53.45 24.47 11.49
C LEU A 11 -53.53 23.56 10.24
N ALA A 12 -53.33 22.25 10.35
CA ALA A 12 -54.22 21.24 10.98
C ALA A 12 -55.55 21.02 10.24
N ILE A 13 -55.81 19.75 9.86
CA ILE A 13 -57.08 19.01 9.61
C ILE A 13 -56.68 17.83 8.67
N ILE A 14 -56.36 16.63 9.17
CA ILE A 14 -57.24 15.49 9.52
C ILE A 14 -58.16 15.04 8.38
N LEU A 15 -57.92 13.82 7.87
CA LEU A 15 -58.89 12.83 7.34
C LEU A 15 -58.06 11.59 6.93
N PHE A 16 -57.82 10.60 7.79
CA PHE A 16 -58.71 9.47 8.10
C PHE A 16 -59.59 9.04 6.92
N ILE A 17 -59.03 8.23 6.03
CA ILE A 17 -59.80 7.26 5.22
C ILE A 17 -59.21 5.88 5.50
N SER A 18 -59.95 5.15 6.32
CA SER A 18 -59.88 3.71 6.53
C SER A 18 -60.66 2.99 5.44
N VAL A 19 -60.05 2.07 4.69
CA VAL A 19 -60.67 0.84 4.14
C VAL A 19 -59.55 -0.16 3.76
N PRO A 20 -59.81 -1.47 3.62
CA PRO A 20 -59.72 -2.49 4.66
C PRO A 20 -58.56 -3.48 4.41
N SER A 21 -58.31 -4.32 5.41
CA SER A 21 -57.48 -5.52 5.33
C SER A 21 -57.95 -6.47 4.23
N GLU A 22 -57.17 -6.64 3.17
CA GLU A 22 -57.12 -7.90 2.43
C GLU A 22 -55.97 -8.73 2.96
N LEU A 23 -56.38 -9.67 3.81
CA LEU A 23 -55.66 -10.84 4.24
C LEU A 23 -55.19 -11.62 3.00
N VAL A 24 -53.97 -11.34 2.52
CA VAL A 24 -53.33 -12.24 1.56
C VAL A 24 -53.03 -13.54 2.29
N ALA A 25 -53.90 -14.50 1.99
CA ALA A 25 -53.84 -15.90 2.32
C ALA A 25 -52.40 -16.42 2.37
N SER A 26 -52.08 -17.07 3.48
CA SER A 26 -50.98 -18.03 3.61
C SER A 26 -51.02 -19.04 2.47
N LYS A 27 -50.14 -18.88 1.48
CA LYS A 27 -49.90 -19.89 0.44
C LYS A 27 -48.42 -20.26 0.44
N SER A 28 -48.13 -21.38 1.12
CA SER A 28 -46.94 -22.23 1.00
C SER A 28 -45.55 -21.58 1.15
N PRO A 29 -44.71 -21.97 2.13
CA PRO A 29 -43.29 -21.75 2.02
C PRO A 29 -42.80 -22.63 0.84
N ASN A 30 -42.52 -22.02 -0.31
CA ASN A 30 -41.76 -22.70 -1.36
C ASN A 30 -40.55 -23.37 -0.69
N PRO A 31 -40.28 -24.66 -0.93
CA PRO A 31 -39.18 -25.36 -0.29
C PRO A 31 -37.93 -24.50 -0.49
N PRO A 32 -37.14 -24.23 0.57
CA PRO A 32 -35.96 -23.39 0.43
C PRO A 32 -35.13 -23.99 -0.68
N ASP A 33 -34.88 -23.21 -1.73
CA ASP A 33 -34.07 -23.70 -2.84
C ASP A 33 -32.64 -23.94 -2.31
N TYR A 34 -32.40 -25.18 -1.90
CA TYR A 34 -31.16 -25.63 -1.29
C TYR A 34 -30.00 -25.53 -2.29
N GLN A 35 -30.29 -25.57 -3.59
CA GLN A 35 -29.32 -25.38 -4.64
C GLN A 35 -28.86 -23.93 -4.67
N THR A 36 -29.78 -22.96 -4.75
CA THR A 36 -29.45 -21.53 -4.67
C THR A 36 -28.69 -21.16 -3.39
N LYS A 37 -29.04 -21.75 -2.23
CA LYS A 37 -28.30 -21.53 -0.97
C LYS A 37 -26.88 -22.12 -1.00
N TYR A 38 -26.70 -23.27 -1.63
CA TYR A 38 -25.39 -23.88 -1.83
C TYR A 38 -24.53 -23.03 -2.78
N ASP A 39 -25.08 -22.61 -3.92
CA ASP A 39 -24.37 -21.81 -4.92
C ASP A 39 -23.96 -20.45 -4.34
N SER A 40 -24.84 -19.78 -3.58
CA SER A 40 -24.48 -18.54 -2.90
C SER A 40 -23.38 -18.72 -1.83
N ALA A 41 -23.40 -19.84 -1.10
CA ALA A 41 -22.36 -20.15 -0.12
C ALA A 41 -21.02 -20.47 -0.81
N LEU A 42 -21.05 -21.11 -1.98
CA LEU A 42 -19.88 -21.42 -2.79
C LEU A 42 -19.22 -20.13 -3.30
N VAL A 43 -20.00 -19.23 -3.91
CA VAL A 43 -19.51 -17.92 -4.37
C VAL A 43 -18.86 -17.13 -3.24
N ARG A 44 -19.45 -17.14 -2.03
CA ARG A 44 -18.86 -16.44 -0.87
C ARG A 44 -17.54 -17.06 -0.41
N PHE A 45 -17.40 -18.38 -0.50
CA PHE A 45 -16.14 -19.07 -0.18
C PHE A 45 -15.05 -18.78 -1.22
N GLU A 46 -15.43 -18.75 -2.50
CA GLU A 46 -14.54 -18.40 -3.61
C GLU A 46 -14.06 -16.95 -3.47
N GLN A 47 -14.97 -15.99 -3.29
CA GLN A 47 -14.63 -14.58 -3.04
C GLN A 47 -13.72 -14.39 -1.81
N ALA A 48 -13.90 -15.18 -0.76
CA ALA A 48 -13.02 -15.13 0.40
C ALA A 48 -11.63 -15.70 0.09
N SER A 49 -11.54 -16.71 -0.77
CA SER A 49 -10.28 -17.30 -1.23
C SER A 49 -9.53 -16.34 -2.16
N GLU A 50 -10.20 -15.74 -3.13
CA GLU A 50 -9.63 -14.72 -4.02
C GLU A 50 -9.08 -13.53 -3.24
N LYS A 51 -9.80 -13.06 -2.21
CA LYS A 51 -9.31 -11.99 -1.33
C LYS A 51 -8.02 -12.37 -0.61
N ILE A 52 -7.89 -13.62 -0.16
CA ILE A 52 -6.66 -14.10 0.46
C ILE A 52 -5.52 -14.07 -0.56
N GLU A 53 -5.74 -14.55 -1.77
CA GLU A 53 -4.73 -14.56 -2.84
C GLU A 53 -4.27 -13.13 -3.18
N GLN A 54 -5.20 -12.17 -3.30
CA GLN A 54 -4.87 -10.76 -3.51
C GLN A 54 -4.03 -10.17 -2.37
N ILE A 55 -4.35 -10.53 -1.12
CA ILE A 55 -3.57 -10.10 0.05
C ILE A 55 -2.18 -10.73 0.05
N GLU A 56 -2.06 -12.00 -0.34
CA GLU A 56 -0.78 -12.69 -0.45
C GLU A 56 0.11 -12.11 -1.54
N LEU A 57 -0.47 -11.71 -2.68
CA LEU A 57 0.21 -10.92 -3.71
C LEU A 57 0.72 -9.58 -3.15
N MET A 58 -0.12 -8.84 -2.43
CA MET A 58 0.30 -7.59 -1.76
C MET A 58 1.47 -7.81 -0.78
N ILE A 59 1.50 -8.92 -0.04
CA ILE A 59 2.62 -9.28 0.84
C ILE A 59 3.87 -9.62 0.03
N LYS A 60 3.71 -10.35 -1.08
CA LYS A 60 4.81 -10.72 -1.98
C LYS A 60 5.45 -9.47 -2.60
N ASP A 61 4.66 -8.55 -3.11
CA ASP A 61 5.12 -7.27 -3.68
C ASP A 61 5.84 -6.43 -2.61
N GLY A 62 5.28 -6.35 -1.40
CA GLY A 62 5.92 -5.68 -0.28
C GLY A 62 7.29 -6.29 0.08
N LYS A 63 7.41 -7.63 0.06
CA LYS A 63 8.70 -8.32 0.27
C LYS A 63 9.69 -8.05 -0.86
N GLN A 64 9.23 -7.99 -2.10
CA GLN A 64 10.07 -7.66 -3.25
C GLN A 64 10.64 -6.24 -3.12
N LEU A 65 9.81 -5.25 -2.78
CA LEU A 65 10.25 -3.88 -2.53
C LEU A 65 11.30 -3.79 -1.40
N ILE A 66 11.14 -4.57 -0.32
CA ILE A 66 12.13 -4.62 0.77
C ILE A 66 13.46 -5.18 0.24
N LYS A 67 13.41 -6.25 -0.56
CA LYS A 67 14.61 -6.91 -1.11
C LYS A 67 15.37 -5.97 -2.05
N GLU A 68 14.65 -5.33 -2.97
CA GLU A 68 15.21 -4.36 -3.92
C GLU A 68 15.76 -3.13 -3.18
N GLY A 69 14.96 -2.51 -2.33
CA GLY A 69 15.39 -1.35 -1.54
C GLY A 69 16.61 -1.65 -0.65
N THR A 70 16.70 -2.83 -0.04
CA THR A 70 17.88 -3.22 0.75
C THR A 70 19.13 -3.38 -0.12
N ARG A 71 18.98 -3.95 -1.32
CA ARG A 71 20.08 -4.09 -2.28
C ARG A 71 20.57 -2.73 -2.75
N ASP A 72 19.64 -1.84 -3.11
CA ASP A 72 19.96 -0.50 -3.62
C ASP A 72 20.61 0.36 -2.54
N VAL A 73 20.09 0.38 -1.31
CA VAL A 73 20.71 1.08 -0.18
C VAL A 73 22.16 0.63 0.02
N LYS A 74 22.43 -0.67 -0.01
CA LYS A 74 23.79 -1.21 0.12
C LYS A 74 24.68 -0.79 -1.07
N ARG A 75 24.18 -0.87 -2.30
CA ARG A 75 24.91 -0.47 -3.51
C ARG A 75 25.27 1.02 -3.46
N ILE A 76 24.28 1.88 -3.26
CA ILE A 76 24.45 3.35 -3.24
C ILE A 76 25.37 3.77 -2.10
N THR A 77 25.29 3.13 -0.93
CA THR A 77 26.21 3.41 0.19
C THR A 77 27.66 3.11 -0.19
N LYS A 78 27.91 2.00 -0.92
CA LYS A 78 29.25 1.68 -1.43
C LYS A 78 29.72 2.69 -2.47
N GLU A 79 28.83 3.13 -3.37
CA GLU A 79 29.13 4.15 -4.37
C GLU A 79 29.50 5.48 -3.72
N ILE A 80 28.73 5.95 -2.73
CA ILE A 80 29.05 7.18 -1.96
C ILE A 80 30.43 7.07 -1.30
N ASN A 81 30.74 5.93 -0.69
CA ASN A 81 32.04 5.71 -0.06
C ASN A 81 33.18 5.70 -1.09
N SER A 82 32.97 5.07 -2.23
CA SER A 82 33.95 5.03 -3.33
C SER A 82 34.20 6.43 -3.90
N LEU A 83 33.13 7.17 -4.18
CA LEU A 83 33.17 8.55 -4.64
C LEU A 83 33.94 9.44 -3.67
N THR A 84 33.64 9.35 -2.37
CA THR A 84 34.33 10.11 -1.32
C THR A 84 35.83 9.79 -1.27
N LYS A 85 36.19 8.50 -1.36
CA LYS A 85 37.60 8.08 -1.39
C LYS A 85 38.31 8.55 -2.66
N SER A 86 37.64 8.52 -3.81
CA SER A 86 38.17 9.03 -5.08
C SER A 86 38.43 10.54 -5.00
N HIS A 87 37.42 11.30 -4.57
CA HIS A 87 37.54 12.75 -4.37
C HIS A 87 38.71 13.12 -3.46
N ASN A 88 38.84 12.45 -2.31
CA ASN A 88 39.93 12.72 -1.37
C ASN A 88 41.31 12.37 -1.93
N ARG A 89 41.43 11.28 -2.72
CA ARG A 89 42.69 10.92 -3.38
C ARG A 89 43.09 11.95 -4.43
N ASN A 90 42.12 12.37 -5.26
CA ASN A 90 42.38 13.37 -6.30
C ASN A 90 42.75 14.72 -5.68
N LEU A 91 42.07 15.13 -4.60
CA LEU A 91 42.38 16.37 -3.89
C LEU A 91 43.81 16.35 -3.32
N LYS A 92 44.24 15.22 -2.73
CA LYS A 92 45.63 15.03 -2.28
C LYS A 92 46.64 15.15 -3.42
N GLY A 93 46.29 14.65 -4.61
CA GLY A 93 47.15 14.74 -5.80
C GLY A 93 47.46 16.19 -6.21
N TYR A 94 46.57 17.14 -5.92
CA TYR A 94 46.78 18.56 -6.21
C TYR A 94 47.51 19.33 -5.11
N GLU A 95 47.80 18.73 -3.94
CA GLU A 95 48.38 19.46 -2.80
C GLU A 95 49.76 20.07 -3.08
N SER A 96 50.62 19.37 -3.84
CA SER A 96 51.94 19.88 -4.23
C SER A 96 51.81 21.05 -5.21
N GLN A 97 51.00 20.89 -6.25
CA GLN A 97 50.76 21.91 -7.29
C GLN A 97 50.13 23.18 -6.70
N LEU A 98 49.22 23.03 -5.73
CA LEU A 98 48.63 24.16 -5.00
C LEU A 98 49.65 24.98 -4.19
N LYS A 99 50.76 24.34 -3.79
CA LYS A 99 51.87 24.96 -3.04
C LYS A 99 53.03 25.37 -3.96
N SER A 100 52.91 25.15 -5.27
CA SER A 100 53.96 25.51 -6.23
C SER A 100 54.23 27.01 -6.21
N LYS A 101 55.51 27.36 -6.41
CA LYS A 101 55.93 28.75 -6.61
C LYS A 101 55.57 29.24 -8.00
N ASP A 102 55.42 28.31 -8.95
CA ASP A 102 54.91 28.60 -10.27
C ASP A 102 53.46 29.12 -10.16
N GLN A 103 53.18 30.25 -10.81
CA GLN A 103 51.87 30.87 -10.78
C GLN A 103 50.88 30.15 -11.70
N GLU A 104 51.34 29.62 -12.83
CA GLU A 104 50.53 28.91 -13.80
C GLU A 104 50.09 27.57 -13.22
N GLU A 105 51.03 26.76 -12.73
CA GLU A 105 50.77 25.44 -12.10
C GLU A 105 49.77 25.55 -10.94
N ARG A 106 49.93 26.59 -10.09
CA ARG A 106 49.04 26.84 -8.97
C ARG A 106 47.65 27.31 -9.41
N THR A 107 47.54 28.04 -10.51
CA THR A 107 46.25 28.50 -11.05
C THR A 107 45.49 27.35 -11.69
N GLU A 108 46.18 26.49 -12.43
CA GLU A 108 45.64 25.25 -12.99
C GLU A 108 45.13 24.32 -11.88
N ALA A 109 45.94 24.07 -10.85
CA ALA A 109 45.54 23.24 -9.71
C ALA A 109 44.31 23.80 -8.96
N LYS A 110 44.22 25.13 -8.79
CA LYS A 110 43.03 25.76 -8.20
C LYS A 110 41.78 25.52 -9.05
N THR A 111 41.90 25.61 -10.37
CA THR A 111 40.80 25.40 -11.31
C THR A 111 40.35 23.94 -11.28
N ALA A 112 41.29 23.00 -11.41
CA ALA A 112 41.02 21.57 -11.33
C ALA A 112 40.36 21.16 -10.00
N VAL A 113 40.82 21.72 -8.87
CA VAL A 113 40.20 21.47 -7.55
C VAL A 113 38.77 22.03 -7.46
N ARG A 114 38.49 23.18 -8.08
CA ARG A 114 37.13 23.74 -8.12
C ARG A 114 36.19 22.87 -8.94
N GLU A 115 36.63 22.40 -10.10
CA GLU A 115 35.89 21.46 -10.95
C GLU A 115 35.64 20.15 -10.21
N LEU A 116 36.69 19.55 -9.63
CA LEU A 116 36.60 18.32 -8.84
C LEU A 116 35.58 18.44 -7.68
N LYS A 117 35.55 19.59 -6.99
CA LYS A 117 34.57 19.86 -5.92
C LYS A 117 33.16 19.99 -6.47
N THR A 118 32.99 20.59 -7.64
CA THR A 118 31.69 20.79 -8.29
C THR A 118 31.11 19.45 -8.73
N THR A 119 31.90 18.63 -9.42
CA THR A 119 31.54 17.27 -9.85
C THR A 119 31.19 16.39 -8.64
N TYR A 120 32.05 16.36 -7.62
CA TYR A 120 31.79 15.60 -6.39
C TYR A 120 30.48 15.99 -5.71
N LYS A 121 30.18 17.30 -5.60
CA LYS A 121 28.92 17.77 -5.01
C LYS A 121 27.71 17.35 -5.82
N SER A 122 27.79 17.40 -7.16
CA SER A 122 26.70 17.00 -8.04
C SER A 122 26.40 15.51 -7.90
N GLU A 123 27.42 14.66 -8.10
CA GLU A 123 27.28 13.21 -8.00
C GLU A 123 26.82 12.77 -6.59
N LEU A 124 27.37 13.38 -5.53
CA LEU A 124 26.95 13.08 -4.16
C LEU A 124 25.47 13.43 -3.93
N LYS A 125 24.97 14.52 -4.53
CA LYS A 125 23.57 14.93 -4.41
C LYS A 125 22.64 13.93 -5.10
N GLU A 126 23.03 13.45 -6.28
CA GLU A 126 22.29 12.42 -7.02
C GLU A 126 22.23 11.11 -6.23
N LEU A 127 23.38 10.62 -5.75
CA LEU A 127 23.45 9.41 -4.93
C LEU A 127 22.66 9.53 -3.62
N LYS A 128 22.69 10.68 -2.95
CA LYS A 128 21.87 10.91 -1.75
C LYS A 128 20.37 10.93 -2.05
N THR A 129 19.98 11.45 -3.22
CA THR A 129 18.58 11.45 -3.67
C THR A 129 18.11 10.02 -3.93
N ALA A 130 18.90 9.24 -4.67
CA ALA A 130 18.64 7.82 -4.92
C ALA A 130 18.60 7.00 -3.61
N LEU A 131 19.47 7.31 -2.65
CA LEU A 131 19.47 6.67 -1.32
C LEU A 131 18.17 6.97 -0.55
N LYS A 132 17.70 8.22 -0.59
CA LYS A 132 16.45 8.63 0.06
C LYS A 132 15.26 7.90 -0.55
N GLU A 133 15.21 7.79 -1.88
CA GLU A 133 14.16 7.06 -2.59
C GLU A 133 14.18 5.56 -2.26
N SER A 134 15.36 4.94 -2.26
CA SER A 134 15.52 3.53 -1.88
C SER A 134 15.05 3.26 -0.45
N ASN A 135 15.33 4.17 0.47
CA ASN A 135 14.82 4.10 1.85
C ASN A 135 13.30 4.26 1.93
N LYS A 136 12.70 5.12 1.08
CA LYS A 136 11.24 5.25 0.98
C LYS A 136 10.61 3.95 0.48
N ASN A 137 11.19 3.31 -0.54
CA ASN A 137 10.73 2.01 -1.04
C ASN A 137 10.81 0.91 0.03
N LEU A 138 11.88 0.89 0.81
CA LEU A 138 12.04 -0.04 1.93
C LEU A 138 10.97 0.19 3.01
N SER A 139 10.69 1.44 3.37
CA SER A 139 9.62 1.81 4.31
C SER A 139 8.24 1.39 3.79
N ASN A 140 7.93 1.72 2.54
CA ASN A 140 6.67 1.37 1.88
C ASN A 140 6.48 -0.16 1.82
N GLY A 141 7.52 -0.90 1.43
CA GLY A 141 7.49 -2.37 1.41
C GLY A 141 7.21 -2.96 2.78
N LYS A 142 7.86 -2.45 3.84
CA LYS A 142 7.56 -2.86 5.24
C LYS A 142 6.10 -2.59 5.61
N GLN A 143 5.58 -1.42 5.26
CA GLN A 143 4.19 -1.06 5.55
C GLN A 143 3.20 -1.95 4.79
N LEU A 144 3.46 -2.28 3.51
CA LEU A 144 2.66 -3.21 2.73
C LEU A 144 2.64 -4.60 3.34
N VAL A 145 3.80 -5.13 3.75
CA VAL A 145 3.87 -6.44 4.41
C VAL A 145 3.09 -6.45 5.72
N THR A 146 3.24 -5.43 6.56
CA THR A 146 2.51 -5.34 7.84
C THR A 146 1.00 -5.26 7.61
N ARG A 147 0.54 -4.35 6.74
CA ARG A 147 -0.89 -4.22 6.40
C ARG A 147 -1.46 -5.50 5.78
N GLY A 148 -0.70 -6.13 4.88
CA GLY A 148 -1.07 -7.38 4.25
C GLY A 148 -1.23 -8.50 5.28
N LYS A 149 -0.27 -8.67 6.19
CA LYS A 149 -0.37 -9.67 7.28
C LYS A 149 -1.59 -9.44 8.17
N THR A 150 -1.88 -8.20 8.56
CA THR A 150 -3.07 -7.88 9.36
C THR A 150 -4.36 -8.23 8.61
N LYS A 151 -4.48 -7.86 7.33
CA LYS A 151 -5.64 -8.21 6.49
C LYS A 151 -5.77 -9.72 6.27
N LEU A 152 -4.65 -10.43 6.17
CA LEU A 152 -4.64 -11.87 5.93
C LEU A 152 -5.27 -12.64 7.08
N ILE A 153 -5.05 -12.20 8.33
CA ILE A 153 -5.64 -12.84 9.51
C ILE A 153 -7.17 -12.76 9.44
N SER A 154 -7.73 -11.56 9.25
CA SER A 154 -9.18 -11.39 9.18
C SER A 154 -9.80 -12.04 7.94
N ALA A 155 -9.09 -12.05 6.80
CA ALA A 155 -9.52 -12.75 5.59
C ALA A 155 -9.57 -14.27 5.78
N LYS A 156 -8.58 -14.86 6.48
CA LYS A 156 -8.58 -16.29 6.84
C LYS A 156 -9.74 -16.66 7.76
N GLU A 157 -10.05 -15.82 8.74
CA GLU A 157 -11.24 -16.00 9.60
C GLU A 157 -12.55 -15.89 8.80
N ALA A 158 -12.64 -14.96 7.85
CA ALA A 158 -13.80 -14.84 6.96
C ALA A 158 -13.95 -16.08 6.06
N LYS A 159 -12.86 -16.59 5.49
CA LYS A 159 -12.86 -17.83 4.69
C LYS A 159 -13.33 -19.02 5.51
N LYS A 160 -12.83 -19.20 6.74
CA LYS A 160 -13.27 -20.28 7.64
C LYS A 160 -14.77 -20.23 7.89
N ARG A 161 -15.33 -19.04 8.17
CA ARG A 161 -16.78 -18.85 8.35
C ARG A 161 -17.58 -19.13 7.06
N ALA A 162 -17.04 -18.78 5.90
CA ALA A 162 -17.67 -19.09 4.60
C ALA A 162 -17.65 -20.60 4.31
N GLU A 163 -16.55 -21.28 4.62
CA GLU A 163 -16.38 -22.72 4.49
C GLU A 163 -17.37 -23.50 5.38
N GLU A 164 -17.55 -23.08 6.63
CA GLU A 164 -18.55 -23.67 7.53
C GLU A 164 -19.97 -23.54 6.96
N LYS A 165 -20.32 -22.36 6.43
CA LYS A 165 -21.62 -22.13 5.77
C LYS A 165 -21.81 -22.98 4.52
N LEU A 166 -20.76 -23.12 3.71
CA LEU A 166 -20.76 -23.98 2.53
C LEU A 166 -20.97 -25.45 2.93
N LYS A 167 -20.29 -25.92 3.99
CA LYS A 167 -20.45 -27.28 4.51
C LYS A 167 -21.89 -27.54 4.99
N ILE A 168 -22.49 -26.58 5.71
CA ILE A 168 -23.89 -26.67 6.15
C ILE A 168 -24.83 -26.71 4.94
N ALA A 169 -24.67 -25.80 3.98
CA ALA A 169 -25.51 -25.76 2.77
C ALA A 169 -25.38 -27.05 1.95
N LYS A 170 -24.17 -27.58 1.79
CA LYS A 170 -23.90 -28.86 1.11
C LYS A 170 -24.60 -30.03 1.81
N ASN A 171 -24.56 -30.07 3.14
CA ASN A 171 -25.25 -31.12 3.90
C ASN A 171 -26.77 -31.02 3.80
N ASN A 172 -27.32 -29.81 3.80
CA ASN A 172 -28.77 -29.60 3.64
C ASN A 172 -29.24 -30.01 2.24
N LEU A 173 -28.49 -29.64 1.19
CA LEU A 173 -28.77 -30.07 -0.18
C LEU A 173 -28.72 -31.60 -0.31
N LYS A 174 -27.75 -32.26 0.33
CA LYS A 174 -27.66 -33.74 0.36
C LYS A 174 -28.83 -34.42 1.06
N LYS A 175 -29.38 -33.80 2.12
CA LYS A 175 -30.55 -34.33 2.86
C LYS A 175 -31.88 -34.09 2.14
N ALA A 176 -31.91 -33.13 1.22
CA ALA A 176 -33.08 -32.76 0.43
C ALA A 176 -33.16 -33.51 -0.91
N LYS A 177 -32.12 -34.28 -1.27
CA LYS A 177 -32.08 -35.21 -2.39
C LYS A 177 -32.26 -36.63 -1.87
#